data_AF-A0A7C2DNW3-F1
#
_entry.id   AF-A0A7C2DNW3-F1
#
_cell.length_a   1.000
_cell.length_b   1.000
_cell.length_c   1.000
_cell.angle_alpha   90.00
_cell.angle_beta   90.00
_cell.angle_gamma   90.00
#
_symmetry.space_group_name_H-M   'P 1'
#
loop_
_entity.id
_entity.type
_entity.pdbx_description
1 polymer ?
#
loop_
_entity_poly.entity_id
_entity_poly.type
_entity_poly.pdbx_seq_one_letter_code
_entity_poly.pdbx_strand_id
1 'polypeptide(L)'
;MTLHQLRVFHTVARLGSFSRAAEELGISQPSVSIQVGDLERDLGVELFAQEGRRVLLTAAGQTLQEYAQRILALSEEAVSAARAAGSGRPAPPFEVIDHTADVGIIAHGQDLAEVFANAAAGMMSFVIARDAVRSVETRQVVVTADDRDGLLVAWLNELLVLLNGDGFIPREFHIERLEATRLEAEVVGEPVDPQRHHFRLDVKAATYHQLEIGRNHGWHARVIFDV
;
A
#
# COMPACT_ATOMS: atom_id res chain seq x y z
N MET A 1 -6.40 26.46 -14.84
CA MET A 1 -5.65 25.81 -13.75
C MET A 1 -6.33 24.51 -13.30
N THR A 2 -5.61 23.39 -13.32
CA THR A 2 -6.03 22.06 -12.82
C THR A 2 -5.09 21.54 -11.72
N LEU A 3 -5.51 20.53 -10.95
CA LEU A 3 -4.63 19.87 -9.96
C LEU A 3 -3.41 19.19 -10.61
N HIS A 4 -3.54 18.71 -11.85
CA HIS A 4 -2.40 18.15 -12.58
C HIS A 4 -1.37 19.24 -12.89
N GLN A 5 -1.80 20.36 -13.49
CA GLN A 5 -0.93 21.52 -13.76
C GLN A 5 -0.26 22.03 -12.47
N LEU A 6 -1.01 22.13 -11.38
CA LEU A 6 -0.50 22.60 -10.09
C LEU A 6 0.58 21.66 -9.52
N ARG A 7 0.40 20.34 -9.66
CA ARG A 7 1.40 19.33 -9.28
C ARG A 7 2.64 19.40 -10.16
N VAL A 8 2.48 19.54 -11.47
CA VAL A 8 3.61 19.71 -12.40
C VAL A 8 4.43 20.95 -12.02
N PHE A 9 3.76 22.10 -11.83
CA PHE A 9 4.39 23.32 -11.36
C PHE A 9 5.12 23.13 -10.02
N HIS A 10 4.45 22.54 -9.02
CA HIS A 10 5.01 22.30 -7.69
C HIS A 10 6.29 21.44 -7.73
N THR A 11 6.30 20.41 -8.57
CA THR A 11 7.49 19.57 -8.77
C THR A 11 8.63 20.33 -9.42
N VAL A 12 8.37 21.13 -10.46
CA VAL A 12 9.39 21.98 -11.10
C VAL A 12 9.94 23.00 -10.09
N ALA A 13 9.07 23.63 -9.30
CA ALA A 13 9.43 24.60 -8.27
C ALA A 13 10.33 23.99 -7.18
N ARG A 14 9.98 22.78 -6.69
CA ARG A 14 10.73 22.07 -5.65
C ARG A 14 12.10 21.61 -6.14
N LEU A 15 12.18 21.15 -7.39
CA LEU A 15 13.42 20.63 -7.95
C LEU A 15 14.29 21.72 -8.60
N GLY A 16 13.71 22.83 -9.05
CA GLY A 16 14.40 23.86 -9.83
C GLY A 16 14.86 23.37 -11.20
N SER A 17 14.16 22.39 -11.80
CA SER A 17 14.55 21.79 -13.08
C SER A 17 13.37 21.09 -13.75
N PHE A 18 13.09 21.47 -15.00
CA PHE A 18 12.06 20.82 -15.83
C PHE A 18 12.40 19.37 -16.16
N SER A 19 13.67 19.06 -16.45
CA SER A 19 14.10 17.70 -16.77
C SER A 19 13.95 16.76 -15.56
N ARG A 20 14.43 17.17 -14.38
CA ARG A 20 14.26 16.36 -13.16
C ARG A 20 12.78 16.22 -12.75
N ALA A 21 11.98 17.26 -12.98
CA ALA A 21 10.54 17.16 -12.75
C ALA A 21 9.86 16.16 -13.69
N ALA A 22 10.29 16.11 -14.95
CA ALA A 22 9.79 15.14 -15.92
C ALA A 22 10.11 13.70 -15.50
N GLU A 23 11.36 13.47 -15.07
CA GLU A 23 11.81 12.18 -14.54
C GLU A 23 10.99 11.75 -13.31
N GLU A 24 10.78 12.66 -12.34
CA GLU A 24 10.02 12.34 -11.13
C GLU A 24 8.53 12.08 -11.42
N LEU A 25 7.95 12.81 -12.37
CA LEU A 25 6.54 12.66 -12.74
C LEU A 25 6.31 11.52 -13.74
N GLY A 26 7.37 10.88 -14.23
CA GLY A 26 7.28 9.81 -15.25
C GLY A 26 6.69 10.28 -16.58
N ILE A 27 6.90 11.55 -16.96
CA ILE A 27 6.41 12.13 -18.22
C ILE A 27 7.56 12.78 -19.01
N SER A 28 7.30 13.17 -20.27
CA SER A 28 8.31 13.84 -21.07
C SER A 28 8.54 15.29 -20.62
N GLN A 29 9.78 15.79 -20.73
CA GLN A 29 10.07 17.20 -20.41
C GLN A 29 9.28 18.21 -21.26
N PRO A 30 9.03 17.98 -22.56
CA PRO A 30 8.07 18.80 -23.32
C PRO A 30 6.67 18.83 -22.70
N SER A 31 6.17 17.69 -22.19
CA SER A 31 4.88 17.63 -21.48
C SER A 31 4.88 18.52 -20.24
N VAL A 32 5.95 18.49 -19.43
CA VAL A 32 6.10 19.37 -18.26
C VAL A 32 6.04 20.85 -18.68
N SER A 33 6.83 21.22 -19.69
CA SER A 33 6.87 22.60 -20.19
C SER A 33 5.53 23.09 -20.73
N ILE A 34 4.78 22.24 -21.45
CA ILE A 34 3.42 22.56 -21.92
C ILE A 34 2.49 22.81 -20.73
N GLN A 35 2.47 21.92 -19.73
CA GLN A 35 1.58 22.04 -18.57
C GLN A 35 1.88 23.31 -17.74
N VAL A 36 3.15 23.65 -17.56
CA VAL A 36 3.55 24.90 -16.89
C VAL A 36 3.16 26.11 -17.73
N GLY A 37 3.44 26.11 -19.04
CA GLY A 37 3.09 27.23 -19.91
C GLY A 37 1.59 27.46 -20.03
N ASP A 38 0.78 26.39 -20.03
CA ASP A 38 -0.67 26.48 -19.99
C ASP A 38 -1.16 27.06 -18.66
N LEU A 39 -0.54 26.67 -17.55
CA LEU A 39 -0.84 27.25 -16.23
C LEU A 39 -0.51 28.75 -16.17
N GLU A 40 0.67 29.15 -16.64
CA GLU A 40 1.08 30.55 -16.71
C GLU A 40 0.13 31.37 -17.59
N ARG A 41 -0.30 30.81 -18.73
CA ARG A 41 -1.27 31.44 -19.63
C ARG A 41 -2.65 31.59 -18.97
N ASP A 42 -3.11 30.56 -18.28
CA ASP A 42 -4.39 30.58 -17.56
C ASP A 42 -4.40 31.62 -16.42
N LEU A 43 -3.24 31.84 -15.76
CA LEU A 43 -3.09 32.78 -14.67
C LEU A 43 -2.71 34.20 -15.14
N GLY A 44 -2.23 34.36 -16.37
CA GLY A 44 -1.78 35.62 -16.93
C GLY A 44 -0.47 36.15 -16.33
N VAL A 45 0.34 35.28 -15.72
CA VAL A 45 1.61 35.63 -15.05
C VAL A 45 2.67 34.58 -15.33
N GLU A 46 3.93 35.01 -15.38
CA GLU A 46 5.07 34.08 -15.37
C GLU A 46 5.33 33.59 -13.94
N LEU A 47 5.46 32.28 -13.79
CA LEU A 47 5.72 31.61 -12.52
C LEU A 47 7.21 31.27 -12.38
N PHE A 48 7.91 31.08 -13.50
CA PHE A 48 9.35 30.88 -13.53
C PHE A 48 10.08 32.01 -14.27
N ALA A 49 11.26 32.35 -13.76
CA ALA A 49 12.22 33.20 -14.44
C ALA A 49 13.49 32.40 -14.78
N GLN A 50 14.09 32.72 -15.92
CA GLN A 50 15.37 32.13 -16.33
C GLN A 50 16.51 33.09 -15.97
N GLU A 51 17.33 32.70 -14.99
CA GLU A 51 18.55 33.43 -14.64
C GLU A 51 19.76 32.62 -15.11
N GLY A 52 20.23 32.93 -16.33
CA GLY A 52 21.26 32.15 -17.02
C GLY A 52 20.79 30.72 -17.34
N ARG A 53 21.34 29.74 -16.60
CA ARG A 53 20.97 28.32 -16.70
C ARG A 53 20.07 27.84 -15.57
N ARG A 54 19.72 28.70 -14.61
CA ARG A 54 18.89 28.33 -13.46
C ARG A 54 17.44 28.71 -13.70
N VAL A 55 16.56 27.81 -13.26
CA VAL A 55 15.11 28.03 -13.20
C VAL A 55 14.79 28.49 -11.79
N LEU A 56 14.29 29.70 -11.65
CA LEU A 56 13.91 30.30 -10.37
C LEU A 56 12.43 30.67 -10.38
N LEU A 57 11.81 30.73 -9.21
CA LEU A 57 10.44 31.22 -9.08
C LEU A 57 10.41 32.75 -9.16
N THR A 58 9.43 33.29 -9.89
CA THR A 58 9.05 34.70 -9.78
C THR A 58 8.35 34.96 -8.43
N ALA A 59 8.04 36.22 -8.11
CA ALA A 59 7.21 36.53 -6.94
C ALA A 59 5.81 35.86 -7.01
N ALA A 60 5.23 35.79 -8.22
CA ALA A 60 3.98 35.06 -8.46
C ALA A 60 4.17 33.54 -8.28
N GLY A 61 5.28 32.98 -8.77
CA GLY A 61 5.67 31.60 -8.56
C GLY A 61 5.84 31.23 -7.09
N GLN A 62 6.50 32.08 -6.29
CA GLN A 62 6.67 31.87 -4.85
C GLN A 62 5.32 31.85 -4.13
N THR A 63 4.45 32.82 -4.45
CA THR A 63 3.09 32.88 -3.91
C THR A 63 2.31 31.62 -4.27
N LEU A 64 2.32 31.21 -5.55
CA LEU A 64 1.61 30.00 -5.98
C LEU A 64 2.18 28.74 -5.35
N GLN A 65 3.50 28.66 -5.10
CA GLN A 65 4.14 27.50 -4.49
C GLN A 65 3.61 27.23 -3.07
N GLU A 66 3.42 28.27 -2.26
CA GLU A 66 2.84 28.15 -0.91
C GLU A 66 1.40 27.62 -0.96
N TYR A 67 0.59 28.14 -1.89
CA TYR A 67 -0.78 27.67 -2.08
C TYR A 67 -0.83 26.26 -2.69
N ALA A 68 0.06 25.95 -3.65
CA ALA A 68 0.15 24.65 -4.30
C ALA A 68 0.41 23.54 -3.29
N GLN A 69 1.36 23.76 -2.38
CA GLN A 69 1.67 22.80 -1.32
C GLN A 69 0.45 22.51 -0.44
N ARG A 70 -0.29 23.55 -0.04
CA ARG A 70 -1.49 23.42 0.80
C ARG A 70 -2.65 22.75 0.07
N ILE A 71 -2.89 23.12 -1.20
CA ILE A 71 -3.98 22.57 -2.01
C ILE A 71 -3.74 21.09 -2.30
N LEU A 72 -2.51 20.69 -2.63
CA LEU A 72 -2.17 19.30 -2.91
C LEU A 72 -2.34 18.44 -1.65
N ALA A 73 -1.84 18.90 -0.50
CA ALA A 73 -2.03 18.21 0.78
C ALA A 73 -3.52 18.07 1.16
N LEU A 74 -4.29 19.14 1.04
CA LEU A 74 -5.73 19.11 1.33
C LEU A 74 -6.49 18.21 0.35
N SER A 75 -6.08 18.16 -0.92
CA SER A 75 -6.68 17.26 -1.91
C SER A 75 -6.43 15.80 -1.56
N GLU A 76 -5.24 15.44 -1.08
CA GLU A 76 -4.92 14.09 -0.63
C GLU A 76 -5.72 13.72 0.63
N GLU A 77 -5.80 14.63 1.60
CA GLU A 77 -6.63 14.48 2.80
C GLU A 77 -8.11 14.28 2.44
N ALA A 78 -8.66 15.10 1.54
CA ALA A 78 -10.05 15.01 1.12
C ALA A 78 -10.37 13.67 0.44
N VAL A 79 -9.48 13.16 -0.40
CA VAL A 79 -9.63 11.83 -1.02
C VAL A 79 -9.60 10.74 0.05
N SER A 80 -8.69 10.83 1.02
CA SER A 80 -8.62 9.88 2.13
C SER A 80 -9.89 9.91 2.99
N ALA A 81 -10.35 11.10 3.39
CA ALA A 81 -11.57 11.28 4.17
C ALA A 81 -12.82 10.83 3.42
N ALA A 82 -12.92 11.09 2.11
CA ALA A 82 -14.02 10.63 1.28
C ALA A 82 -14.04 9.10 1.12
N ARG A 83 -12.88 8.45 1.01
CA ARG A 83 -12.77 6.99 1.02
C ARG A 83 -13.23 6.41 2.36
N ALA A 84 -12.79 7.01 3.47
CA ALA A 84 -13.23 6.63 4.81
C ALA A 84 -14.74 6.79 4.99
N ALA A 85 -15.31 7.93 4.58
CA ALA A 85 -16.74 8.23 4.70
C ALA A 85 -17.64 7.44 3.73
N GLY A 86 -17.14 7.11 2.53
CA GLY A 86 -17.86 6.33 1.51
C GLY A 86 -17.93 4.83 1.81
N SER A 87 -17.16 4.34 2.78
CA SER A 87 -17.28 2.98 3.29
C SER A 87 -18.51 2.83 4.21
N GLY A 88 -19.69 2.67 3.61
CA GLY A 88 -20.81 2.04 4.31
C GLY A 88 -20.33 0.69 4.86
N ARG A 89 -20.59 0.42 6.15
CA ARG A 89 -20.12 -0.72 6.96
C ARG A 89 -19.13 -1.62 6.20
N PRO A 90 -17.80 -1.44 6.37
CA PRO A 90 -16.82 -2.15 5.56
C PRO A 90 -17.12 -3.64 5.62
N ALA A 91 -17.05 -4.31 4.46
CA ALA A 91 -16.98 -5.76 4.45
C ALA A 91 -15.89 -6.17 5.45
N PRO A 92 -16.13 -7.18 6.30
CA PRO A 92 -15.12 -7.60 7.24
C PRO A 92 -13.81 -7.88 6.46
N PRO A 93 -12.64 -7.56 7.03
CA PRO A 93 -11.36 -7.67 6.33
C PRO A 93 -11.15 -9.08 5.75
N PHE A 94 -11.74 -10.08 6.39
CA PHE A 94 -11.89 -11.43 5.86
C PHE A 94 -13.14 -12.10 6.42
N GLU A 95 -13.59 -13.14 5.73
CA GLU A 95 -14.63 -14.06 6.18
C GLU A 95 -14.01 -15.46 6.33
N VAL A 96 -14.33 -16.15 7.42
CA VAL A 96 -13.94 -17.55 7.61
C VAL A 96 -14.92 -18.43 6.84
N ILE A 97 -14.40 -19.38 6.07
CA ILE A 97 -15.20 -20.39 5.37
C ILE A 97 -14.92 -21.77 5.97
N ASP A 98 -15.97 -22.48 6.34
CA ASP A 98 -15.89 -23.88 6.76
C ASP A 98 -15.76 -24.76 5.53
N HIS A 99 -14.64 -25.45 5.40
CA HIS A 99 -14.47 -26.55 4.46
C HIS A 99 -14.51 -27.88 5.23
N THR A 100 -14.93 -28.97 4.58
CA THR A 100 -15.28 -30.25 5.22
C THR A 100 -14.12 -31.00 5.91
N ALA A 101 -12.92 -30.42 5.99
CA ALA A 101 -11.74 -30.96 6.69
C ALA A 101 -10.67 -29.88 6.98
N ASP A 102 -10.66 -28.79 6.20
CA ASP A 102 -9.68 -27.69 6.26
C ASP A 102 -10.37 -26.38 6.66
N VAL A 103 -9.59 -25.39 7.08
CA VAL A 103 -10.09 -24.02 7.30
C VAL A 103 -9.71 -23.13 6.12
N GLY A 104 -10.56 -22.15 5.81
CA GLY A 104 -10.27 -21.20 4.77
C GLY A 104 -10.74 -19.80 5.11
N ILE A 105 -10.28 -18.85 4.32
CA ILE A 105 -10.77 -17.47 4.37
C ILE A 105 -11.09 -16.95 2.98
N ILE A 106 -11.96 -15.94 2.96
CA ILE A 106 -12.06 -14.98 1.87
C ILE A 106 -11.60 -13.64 2.43
N ALA A 107 -10.42 -13.17 2.03
CA ALA A 107 -9.91 -11.85 2.39
C ALA A 107 -10.41 -10.79 1.41
N HIS A 108 -10.70 -9.59 1.90
CA HIS A 108 -11.21 -8.46 1.13
C HIS A 108 -10.26 -7.26 1.22
N GLY A 109 -10.26 -6.40 0.20
CA GLY A 109 -9.48 -5.17 0.21
C GLY A 109 -9.85 -4.20 -0.91
N GLN A 110 -9.52 -2.92 -0.74
CA GLN A 110 -9.66 -1.89 -1.75
C GLN A 110 -8.63 -2.04 -2.87
N ASP A 111 -7.47 -2.61 -2.55
CA ASP A 111 -6.41 -3.00 -3.46
C ASP A 111 -5.83 -4.39 -3.10
N LEU A 112 -4.89 -4.87 -3.90
CA LEU A 112 -4.25 -6.17 -3.68
C LEU A 112 -3.37 -6.19 -2.42
N ALA A 113 -2.75 -5.08 -2.05
CA ALA A 113 -1.91 -4.99 -0.86
C ALA A 113 -2.76 -5.19 0.40
N GLU A 114 -3.94 -4.56 0.45
CA GLU A 114 -4.90 -4.76 1.53
C GLU A 114 -5.43 -6.20 1.58
N VAL A 115 -5.69 -6.84 0.43
CA VAL A 115 -6.09 -8.26 0.40
C VAL A 115 -5.00 -9.17 0.99
N PHE A 116 -3.73 -8.95 0.66
CA PHE A 116 -2.61 -9.75 1.17
C PHE A 116 -2.40 -9.57 2.68
N ALA A 117 -2.52 -8.33 3.17
CA ALA A 117 -2.47 -8.03 4.60
C ALA A 117 -3.66 -8.67 5.35
N ASN A 118 -4.87 -8.58 4.79
CA ASN A 118 -6.06 -9.15 5.39
C ASN A 118 -6.09 -10.67 5.32
N ALA A 119 -5.49 -11.29 4.29
CA ALA A 119 -5.30 -12.73 4.22
C ALA A 119 -4.38 -13.23 5.35
N ALA A 120 -3.29 -12.52 5.61
CA ALA A 120 -2.41 -12.81 6.74
C ALA A 120 -3.12 -12.67 8.09
N ALA A 121 -3.91 -11.60 8.27
CA ALA A 121 -4.71 -11.42 9.47
C ALA A 121 -5.77 -12.53 9.64
N GLY A 122 -6.39 -12.97 8.55
CA GLY A 122 -7.34 -14.07 8.54
C GLY A 122 -6.70 -15.39 8.97
N MET A 123 -5.55 -15.73 8.38
CA MET A 123 -4.78 -16.92 8.76
C MET A 123 -4.39 -16.91 10.24
N MET A 124 -3.81 -15.80 10.73
CA MET A 124 -3.36 -15.69 12.12
C MET A 124 -4.52 -15.73 13.12
N SER A 125 -5.75 -15.39 12.70
CA SER A 125 -6.93 -15.47 13.57
C SER A 125 -7.30 -16.90 13.98
N PHE A 126 -6.93 -17.90 13.16
CA PHE A 126 -7.06 -19.31 13.52
C PHE A 126 -5.98 -19.76 14.51
N VAL A 127 -4.79 -19.19 14.39
CA VAL A 127 -3.61 -19.60 15.16
C VAL A 127 -3.66 -19.05 16.58
N ILE A 128 -3.92 -17.75 16.75
CA ILE A 128 -3.89 -17.10 18.07
C ILE A 128 -4.85 -15.90 18.14
N ALA A 129 -5.38 -15.63 19.33
CA ALA A 129 -6.18 -14.45 19.57
C ALA A 129 -5.36 -13.18 19.36
N ARG A 130 -5.83 -12.27 18.48
CA ARG A 130 -5.08 -11.05 18.13
C ARG A 130 -4.67 -10.26 19.38
N ASP A 131 -5.58 -10.06 20.32
CA ASP A 131 -5.38 -9.32 21.57
C ASP A 131 -4.38 -9.95 22.56
N ALA A 132 -4.05 -11.23 22.40
CA ALA A 132 -2.99 -11.87 23.17
C ALA A 132 -1.57 -11.45 22.74
N VAL A 133 -1.44 -10.91 21.52
CA VAL A 133 -0.17 -10.55 20.89
C VAL A 133 0.06 -9.04 21.00
N ARG A 134 1.28 -8.58 21.30
CA ARG A 134 1.67 -7.16 21.33
C ARG A 134 2.44 -6.78 20.07
N SER A 135 2.45 -5.49 19.75
CA SER A 135 3.16 -4.92 18.60
C SER A 135 4.44 -4.23 19.10
N VAL A 136 5.48 -5.01 19.36
CA VAL A 136 6.72 -4.51 20.01
C VAL A 136 7.98 -4.74 19.19
N GLU A 137 7.94 -5.65 18.22
CA GLU A 137 9.07 -5.97 17.36
C GLU A 137 8.62 -6.03 15.89
N THR A 138 9.45 -5.47 15.02
CA THR A 138 9.23 -5.41 13.57
C THR A 138 10.20 -6.35 12.86
N ARG A 139 9.70 -7.10 11.87
CA ARG A 139 10.45 -7.95 10.94
C ARG A 139 10.17 -7.52 9.50
N GLN A 140 11.22 -7.42 8.71
CA GLN A 140 11.12 -7.15 7.27
C GLN A 140 11.05 -8.48 6.52
N VAL A 141 10.03 -8.62 5.67
CA VAL A 141 9.75 -9.84 4.92
C VAL A 141 9.75 -9.53 3.44
N VAL A 142 10.51 -10.34 2.68
CA VAL A 142 10.56 -10.25 1.22
C VAL A 142 10.32 -11.64 0.65
N VAL A 143 9.29 -11.77 -0.17
CA VAL A 143 8.98 -13.03 -0.87
C VAL A 143 8.93 -12.81 -2.37
N THR A 144 9.23 -13.87 -3.12
CA THR A 144 9.17 -13.89 -4.58
C THR A 144 8.47 -15.15 -5.07
N ALA A 145 7.75 -15.04 -6.19
CA ALA A 145 7.08 -16.16 -6.84
C ALA A 145 6.93 -15.91 -8.35
N ASP A 146 6.57 -16.94 -9.10
CA ASP A 146 6.43 -16.86 -10.57
C ASP A 146 5.20 -16.03 -11.01
N ASP A 147 4.19 -15.95 -10.15
CA ASP A 147 2.97 -15.19 -10.37
C ASP A 147 2.37 -14.68 -9.06
N ARG A 148 1.24 -13.98 -9.18
CA ARG A 148 0.54 -13.36 -8.05
C ARG A 148 -0.04 -14.39 -7.07
N ASP A 149 -0.54 -15.50 -7.59
CA ASP A 149 -1.17 -16.54 -6.79
C ASP A 149 -0.10 -17.22 -5.92
N GLY A 150 1.03 -17.57 -6.53
CA GLY A 150 2.21 -18.05 -5.84
C GLY A 150 2.78 -17.02 -4.86
N LEU A 151 2.68 -15.73 -5.15
CA LEU A 151 3.14 -14.69 -4.24
C LEU A 151 2.30 -14.63 -2.96
N LEU A 152 0.99 -14.81 -3.06
CA LEU A 152 0.10 -14.89 -1.89
C LEU A 152 0.41 -16.13 -1.04
N VAL A 153 0.61 -17.28 -1.68
CA VAL A 153 0.97 -18.52 -0.97
C VAL A 153 2.34 -18.40 -0.31
N ALA A 154 3.34 -17.88 -1.01
CA ALA A 154 4.68 -17.66 -0.46
C ALA A 154 4.66 -16.69 0.73
N TRP A 155 3.89 -15.60 0.61
CA TRP A 155 3.70 -14.63 1.68
C TRP A 155 3.12 -15.27 2.95
N LEU A 156 2.04 -16.03 2.82
CA LEU A 156 1.38 -16.66 3.98
C LEU A 156 2.27 -17.74 4.60
N ASN A 157 2.97 -18.53 3.80
CA ASN A 157 3.88 -19.56 4.31
C ASN A 157 5.11 -18.95 4.99
N GLU A 158 5.62 -17.82 4.53
CA GLU A 158 6.74 -17.11 5.19
C GLU A 158 6.34 -16.64 6.60
N LEU A 159 5.09 -16.20 6.80
CA LEU A 159 4.59 -15.86 8.14
C LEU A 159 4.50 -17.08 9.07
N LEU A 160 4.17 -18.26 8.53
CA LEU A 160 4.21 -19.51 9.29
C LEU A 160 5.65 -19.92 9.62
N VAL A 161 6.63 -19.63 8.75
CA VAL A 161 8.06 -19.81 9.04
C VAL A 161 8.52 -18.90 10.18
N LEU A 162 8.12 -17.62 10.18
CA LEU A 162 8.40 -16.71 11.30
C LEU A 162 7.85 -17.26 12.63
N LEU A 163 6.64 -17.82 12.61
CA LEU A 163 6.03 -18.40 13.79
C LEU A 163 6.74 -19.68 14.26
N ASN A 164 6.88 -20.66 13.37
CA ASN A 164 7.28 -22.02 13.72
C ASN A 164 8.80 -22.20 13.75
N GLY A 165 9.54 -21.45 12.93
CA GLY A 165 10.99 -21.47 12.84
C GLY A 165 11.66 -20.47 13.77
N ASP A 166 11.22 -19.21 13.71
CA ASP A 166 11.87 -18.11 14.44
C ASP A 166 11.26 -17.85 15.82
N GLY A 167 10.10 -18.43 16.12
CA GLY A 167 9.39 -18.19 17.38
C GLY A 167 8.89 -16.75 17.49
N PHE A 168 8.47 -16.15 16.37
CA PHE A 168 7.93 -14.79 16.31
C PHE A 168 6.46 -14.84 15.89
N ILE A 169 5.56 -14.24 16.67
CA ILE A 169 4.12 -14.22 16.39
C ILE A 169 3.75 -12.97 15.59
N PRO A 170 3.39 -13.07 14.30
CA PRO A 170 2.94 -11.94 13.51
C PRO A 170 1.57 -11.44 13.96
N ARG A 171 1.38 -10.12 13.99
CA ARG A 171 0.11 -9.48 14.40
C ARG A 171 -0.38 -8.43 13.41
N GLU A 172 0.52 -7.61 12.89
CA GLU A 172 0.21 -6.51 11.98
C GLU A 172 1.05 -6.66 10.72
N PHE A 173 0.43 -6.36 9.58
CA PHE A 173 0.97 -6.62 8.26
C PHE A 173 0.86 -5.36 7.41
N HIS A 174 1.99 -4.79 7.03
CA HIS A 174 2.05 -3.61 6.18
C HIS A 174 2.79 -3.96 4.89
N ILE A 175 2.06 -4.05 3.78
CA ILE A 175 2.65 -4.31 2.47
C ILE A 175 3.24 -3.00 1.95
N GLU A 176 4.57 -2.90 1.91
CA GLU A 176 5.29 -1.72 1.44
C GLU A 176 5.34 -1.67 -0.09
N ARG A 177 5.55 -2.83 -0.72
CA ARG A 177 5.65 -2.96 -2.17
C ARG A 177 5.04 -4.28 -2.63
N LEU A 178 4.21 -4.22 -3.66
CA LEU A 178 3.61 -5.39 -4.30
C LEU A 178 3.74 -5.31 -5.81
N GLU A 179 4.50 -6.23 -6.38
CA GLU A 179 4.73 -6.36 -7.82
C GLU A 179 4.13 -7.67 -8.35
N ALA A 180 4.39 -7.99 -9.63
CA ALA A 180 3.89 -9.22 -10.24
C ALA A 180 4.50 -10.50 -9.61
N THR A 181 5.76 -10.42 -9.18
CA THR A 181 6.56 -11.58 -8.75
C THR A 181 7.33 -11.34 -7.44
N ARG A 182 7.12 -10.19 -6.78
CA ARG A 182 7.83 -9.79 -5.57
C ARG A 182 6.93 -9.00 -4.62
N LEU A 183 7.02 -9.30 -3.33
CA LEU A 183 6.34 -8.60 -2.25
C LEU A 183 7.38 -8.23 -1.19
N GLU A 184 7.29 -6.99 -0.71
CA GLU A 184 8.06 -6.47 0.43
C GLU A 184 7.05 -5.96 1.48
N ALA A 185 7.22 -6.39 2.73
CA ALA A 185 6.31 -6.06 3.81
C ALA A 185 7.02 -5.91 5.16
N GLU A 186 6.50 -4.98 5.95
CA GLU A 186 6.79 -4.86 7.36
C GLU A 186 5.78 -5.71 8.16
N VAL A 187 6.30 -6.59 9.03
CA VAL A 187 5.51 -7.45 9.91
C VAL A 187 5.80 -7.07 11.35
N VAL A 188 4.77 -6.67 12.09
CA VAL A 188 4.90 -6.29 13.51
C VAL A 188 4.26 -7.35 14.39
N GLY A 189 4.92 -7.66 15.51
CA GLY A 189 4.50 -8.72 16.41
C GLY A 189 5.39 -8.77 17.65
N GLU A 190 5.58 -9.98 18.16
CA GLU A 190 6.45 -10.25 19.30
C GLU A 190 6.95 -11.69 19.34
N PRO A 191 8.06 -11.98 20.05
CA PRO A 191 8.51 -13.34 20.31
C PRO A 191 7.47 -14.16 21.09
N VAL A 192 7.44 -15.46 20.82
CA VAL A 192 6.60 -16.43 21.54
C VAL A 192 6.98 -16.46 23.02
N ASP A 193 5.96 -16.31 23.87
CA ASP A 193 6.01 -16.46 25.32
C ASP A 193 5.13 -17.64 25.73
N PRO A 194 5.72 -18.80 26.07
CA PRO A 194 4.98 -20.02 26.41
C PRO A 194 4.06 -19.89 27.62
N GLN A 195 4.22 -18.85 28.46
CA GLN A 195 3.36 -18.64 29.63
C GLN A 195 2.10 -17.83 29.31
N ARG A 196 2.15 -17.03 28.23
CA ARG A 196 1.07 -16.10 27.86
C ARG A 196 0.34 -16.55 26.60
N HIS A 197 1.06 -17.03 25.60
CA HIS A 197 0.49 -17.33 24.29
C HIS A 197 -0.14 -18.73 24.28
N HIS A 198 -1.44 -18.76 23.96
CA HIS A 198 -2.22 -19.98 23.85
C HIS A 198 -2.68 -20.13 22.40
N PHE A 199 -2.04 -21.06 21.68
CA PHE A 199 -2.37 -21.36 20.29
C PHE A 199 -3.67 -22.17 20.20
N ARG A 200 -4.47 -21.87 19.17
CA ARG A 200 -5.82 -22.43 18.97
C ARG A 200 -5.83 -23.53 17.92
N LEU A 201 -5.31 -23.25 16.74
CA LEU A 201 -5.20 -24.17 15.62
C LEU A 201 -3.76 -24.18 15.10
N ASP A 202 -3.26 -25.35 14.75
CA ASP A 202 -1.98 -25.49 14.06
C ASP A 202 -2.22 -25.40 12.56
N VAL A 203 -1.82 -24.28 11.95
CA VAL A 203 -1.91 -24.09 10.50
C VAL A 203 -0.55 -24.42 9.91
N LYS A 204 -0.48 -25.46 9.09
CA LYS A 204 0.77 -25.98 8.53
C LYS A 204 1.20 -25.27 7.27
N ALA A 205 0.24 -24.96 6.39
CA ALA A 205 0.51 -24.31 5.12
C ALA A 205 -0.71 -23.60 4.54
N ALA A 206 -0.49 -22.48 3.84
CA ALA A 206 -1.41 -21.99 2.83
C ALA A 206 -1.26 -22.82 1.55
N THR A 207 -2.38 -23.19 0.94
CA THR A 207 -2.39 -24.09 -0.22
C THR A 207 -2.89 -23.40 -1.48
N TYR A 208 -2.56 -23.98 -2.64
CA TYR A 208 -3.15 -23.60 -3.94
C TYR A 208 -4.56 -24.18 -4.13
N HIS A 209 -5.07 -24.98 -3.19
CA HIS A 209 -6.38 -25.62 -3.32
C HIS A 209 -7.49 -24.57 -3.26
N GLN A 210 -8.25 -24.43 -4.36
CA GLN A 210 -9.30 -23.41 -4.50
C GLN A 210 -8.82 -21.97 -4.26
N LEU A 211 -7.52 -21.73 -4.47
CA LEU A 211 -6.95 -20.39 -4.48
C LEU A 211 -7.58 -19.57 -5.61
N GLU A 212 -8.10 -18.41 -5.27
CA GLU A 212 -8.73 -17.51 -6.22
C GLU A 212 -8.43 -16.08 -5.81
N ILE A 213 -7.83 -15.29 -6.71
CA ILE A 213 -7.70 -13.83 -6.54
C ILE A 213 -8.54 -13.15 -7.60
N GLY A 214 -9.51 -12.36 -7.17
CA GLY A 214 -10.49 -11.77 -8.08
C GLY A 214 -10.83 -10.32 -7.76
N ARG A 215 -11.57 -9.69 -8.67
CA ARG A 215 -12.06 -8.32 -8.51
C ARG A 215 -13.52 -8.23 -8.92
N ASN A 216 -14.38 -8.07 -7.91
CA ASN A 216 -15.83 -7.90 -8.10
C ASN A 216 -16.24 -6.49 -7.61
N HIS A 217 -16.64 -6.37 -6.33
CA HIS A 217 -16.99 -5.11 -5.65
C HIS A 217 -15.81 -4.51 -4.87
N GLY A 218 -14.59 -4.94 -5.21
CA GLY A 218 -13.36 -4.82 -4.45
C GLY A 218 -12.43 -5.98 -4.82
N TRP A 219 -11.18 -5.93 -4.36
CA TRP A 219 -10.30 -7.08 -4.47
C TRP A 219 -10.65 -8.11 -3.41
N HIS A 220 -10.48 -9.38 -3.76
CA HIS A 220 -10.61 -10.46 -2.79
C HIS A 220 -9.65 -11.60 -3.11
N ALA A 221 -9.35 -12.40 -2.09
CA ALA A 221 -8.64 -13.67 -2.24
C ALA A 221 -9.31 -14.77 -1.41
N ARG A 222 -9.61 -15.92 -2.03
CA ARG A 222 -9.95 -17.15 -1.31
C ARG A 222 -8.67 -17.96 -1.09
N VAL A 223 -8.44 -18.40 0.14
CA VAL A 223 -7.30 -19.26 0.51
C VAL A 223 -7.79 -20.38 1.43
N ILE A 224 -7.32 -21.61 1.18
CA ILE A 224 -7.54 -22.77 2.04
C ILE A 224 -6.21 -23.15 2.71
N PHE A 225 -6.28 -23.45 3.99
CA PHE A 225 -5.14 -23.80 4.83
C PHE A 225 -5.16 -25.27 5.23
N ASP A 226 -4.00 -25.92 5.14
CA ASP A 226 -3.77 -27.26 5.69
C ASP A 226 -3.51 -27.15 7.20
N VAL A 227 -4.19 -27.99 7.99
CA VAL A 227 -4.19 -27.97 9.47
C VAL A 227 -3.74 -29.30 10.06
#